data_AF-A0A3D5EYM5-F1
#
_entry.id   AF-A0A3D5EYM5-F1
#
_cell.length_a   1.000
_cell.length_b   1.000
_cell.length_c   1.000
_cell.angle_alpha   90.00
_cell.angle_beta   90.00
_cell.angle_gamma   90.00
#
_symmetry.space_group_name_H-M   'P 1'
#
loop_
_entity.id
_entity.type
_entity.pdbx_description
1 polymer ?
#
loop_
_entity_poly.entity_id
_entity_poly.type
_entity_poly.pdbx_seq_one_letter_code
_entity_poly.pdbx_strand_id
1 'polypeptide(L)' 'MDELEVEVFGGFRAKFRVDELLVVRNEAWSWSVRPGQVTLGSGILSLNRYAACFSEVTAAEMAALAGIVGSLERALR' A
#
# COMPACT_ATOMS: atom_id res chain seq x y z
N MET A 1 15.24 8.07 8.59
CA MET A 1 13.87 7.83 9.08
C MET A 1 13.98 7.87 10.58
N ASP A 2 13.26 8.79 11.20
CA ASP A 2 13.25 8.95 12.66
C ASP A 2 12.62 7.71 13.32
N GLU A 3 12.95 7.43 14.58
CA GLU A 3 12.42 6.27 15.32
C GLU A 3 10.88 6.29 15.38
N LEU A 4 10.30 7.49 15.52
CA LEU A 4 8.85 7.70 15.49
C LEU A 4 8.23 7.32 14.14
N GLU A 5 8.89 7.63 13.03
CA GLU A 5 8.39 7.28 11.68
C GLU A 5 8.40 5.76 11.46
N VAL A 6 9.45 5.10 11.94
CA VAL A 6 9.56 3.62 11.91
C VAL A 6 8.43 3.00 12.71
N GLU A 7 8.17 3.50 13.92
CA GLU A 7 7.12 2.98 14.80
C GLU A 7 5.72 3.20 14.21
N VAL A 8 5.42 4.41 13.72
CA VAL A 8 4.13 4.71 13.10
C VAL A 8 3.90 3.84 11.87
N PHE A 9 4.90 3.70 11.00
CA PHE A 9 4.79 2.85 9.82
C PHE A 9 4.63 1.37 10.17
N GLY A 10 5.42 0.86 11.13
CA GLY A 10 5.29 -0.50 11.64
C GLY A 10 3.91 -0.77 12.24
N GLY A 11 3.40 0.17 13.05
CA GLY A 11 2.07 0.10 13.64
C GLY A 11 0.96 0.10 12.61
N PHE A 12 1.08 0.90 11.53
CA PHE A 12 0.17 0.84 10.39
C PHE A 12 0.16 -0.55 9.75
N ARG A 13 1.34 -1.10 9.43
CA ARG A 13 1.46 -2.42 8.77
C ARG A 13 0.86 -3.53 9.63
N ALA A 14 1.12 -3.51 10.93
CA ALA A 14 0.57 -4.47 11.88
C ALA A 14 -0.96 -4.37 12.00
N LYS A 15 -1.49 -3.14 12.20
CA LYS A 15 -2.93 -2.90 12.35
C LYS A 15 -3.73 -3.40 11.16
N PHE A 16 -3.23 -3.15 9.95
CA PHE A 16 -3.90 -3.53 8.72
C PHE A 16 -3.46 -4.90 8.19
N ARG A 17 -2.58 -5.59 8.92
CA ARG A 17 -2.01 -6.90 8.55
C ARG A 17 -1.49 -6.90 7.11
N VAL A 18 -0.81 -5.82 6.73
CA VAL A 18 -0.40 -5.56 5.34
C VAL A 18 0.43 -6.71 4.79
N ASP A 19 1.34 -7.28 5.59
CA ASP A 19 2.21 -8.38 5.18
C ASP A 19 1.47 -9.70 5.01
N GLU A 20 0.54 -10.04 5.91
CA GLU A 20 -0.27 -11.27 5.83
C GLU A 20 -1.25 -11.22 4.64
N LEU A 21 -1.79 -10.04 4.35
CA LEU A 21 -2.86 -9.82 3.39
C LEU A 21 -2.36 -9.26 2.05
N LEU A 22 -1.05 -9.22 1.85
CA LEU A 22 -0.42 -8.65 0.67
C LEU A 22 -0.81 -9.43 -0.59
N VAL A 23 -1.24 -8.72 -1.63
CA VAL A 23 -1.55 -9.31 -2.94
C VAL A 23 -0.46 -9.00 -3.95
N VAL A 24 -0.02 -7.75 -4.01
CA VAL A 24 1.05 -7.31 -4.91
C VAL A 24 1.84 -6.18 -4.28
N ARG A 25 3.14 -6.15 -4.58
CA ARG A 25 4.06 -5.10 -4.16
C ARG A 25 5.03 -4.80 -5.29
N ASN A 26 5.39 -3.54 -5.43
CA ASN A 26 6.55 -3.11 -6.21
C ASN A 26 7.52 -2.32 -5.33
N GLU A 27 8.42 -1.55 -5.93
CA GLU A 27 9.41 -0.74 -5.22
C GLU A 27 8.77 0.30 -4.27
N ALA A 28 7.68 0.96 -4.71
CA ALA A 28 7.10 2.09 -4.01
C ALA A 28 5.81 1.76 -3.24
N TRP A 29 5.04 0.78 -3.71
CA TRP A 29 3.67 0.52 -3.26
C TRP A 29 3.42 -0.93 -2.91
N SER A 30 2.48 -1.12 -1.99
CA SER A 30 1.87 -2.39 -1.62
C SER A 30 0.35 -2.29 -1.77
N TRP A 31 -0.27 -3.32 -2.33
CA TRP A 31 -1.71 -3.53 -2.27
C TRP A 31 -2.02 -4.80 -1.48
N SER A 32 -2.79 -4.67 -0.41
CA SER A 32 -3.26 -5.77 0.43
C SER A 32 -4.79 -5.83 0.44
N VAL A 33 -5.37 -7.02 0.66
CA VAL A 33 -6.83 -7.13 0.79
C VAL A 33 -7.32 -6.51 2.10
N ARG A 34 -8.58 -6.04 2.13
CA ARG A 34 -9.23 -5.53 3.35
C ARG A 34 -10.36 -6.48 3.78
N PRO A 35 -10.13 -7.34 4.77
CA PRO A 35 -11.14 -8.27 5.27
C PRO A 35 -12.36 -7.55 5.83
N GLY A 36 -13.52 -8.20 5.74
CA GLY A 36 -14.79 -7.64 6.22
C GLY A 36 -15.40 -6.60 5.27
N GLN A 37 -14.90 -6.48 4.04
CA GLN A 37 -15.54 -5.74 2.96
C GLN A 37 -16.11 -6.71 1.94
N VAL A 38 -17.37 -6.54 1.58
CA VAL A 38 -18.09 -7.44 0.65
C VAL A 38 -17.79 -7.13 -0.82
N THR A 39 -17.24 -5.94 -1.12
CA THR A 39 -16.87 -5.54 -2.46
C THR A 39 -15.57 -6.23 -2.89
N LEU A 40 -15.64 -7.03 -3.95
CA LEU A 40 -14.47 -7.67 -4.54
C LEU A 40 -13.43 -6.61 -4.92
N GLY A 41 -12.16 -6.87 -4.60
CA GLY A 41 -11.07 -5.92 -4.83
C GLY A 41 -10.93 -4.82 -3.78
N SER A 42 -11.81 -4.76 -2.76
CA SER A 42 -11.60 -3.86 -1.63
C SER A 42 -10.29 -4.20 -0.91
N GLY A 43 -9.40 -3.21 -0.86
CA GLY A 43 -8.06 -3.37 -0.33
C GLY A 43 -7.46 -2.07 0.15
N ILE A 44 -6.21 -2.14 0.57
CA ILE A 44 -5.43 -1.03 1.07
C ILE A 44 -4.24 -0.87 0.12
N LEU A 45 -4.18 0.29 -0.51
CA LEU A 45 -3.03 0.74 -1.29
C LEU A 45 -2.18 1.64 -0.39
N SER A 46 -0.91 1.28 -0.18
CA SER A 46 -0.02 1.98 0.75
C SER A 46 1.40 2.09 0.22
N LEU A 47 2.09 3.17 0.59
CA LEU A 47 3.52 3.33 0.30
C LEU A 47 4.35 2.34 1.12
N ASN A 48 5.49 1.94 0.56
CA ASN A 48 6.46 1.06 1.23
C ASN A 48 7.37 1.79 2.23
N ARG A 49 7.11 3.07 2.46
CA ARG A 49 7.76 3.92 3.45
C ARG A 49 6.73 4.82 4.12
N TYR A 50 7.13 5.42 5.23
CA TYR A 50 6.38 6.51 5.83
C TYR A 50 6.35 7.75 4.91
N ALA A 51 5.19 8.40 4.89
CA ALA A 51 4.96 9.74 4.37
C ALA A 51 3.89 10.39 5.25
N ALA A 52 4.16 11.55 5.83
CA ALA A 52 3.22 12.24 6.72
C ALA A 52 2.02 12.78 5.93
N CYS A 53 2.22 13.10 4.66
CA CYS A 53 1.18 13.57 3.77
C CYS A 53 1.38 13.12 2.32
N PHE A 54 0.32 13.14 1.54
CA PHE A 54 0.36 12.67 0.15
C PHE A 54 1.23 13.56 -0.76
N SER A 55 1.48 14.83 -0.39
CA SER A 55 2.38 15.70 -1.15
C SER A 55 3.86 15.31 -1.05
N GLU A 56 4.22 14.42 -0.13
CA GLU A 56 5.59 13.88 -0.02
C GLU A 56 5.83 12.70 -0.96
N VAL A 57 4.83 12.27 -1.73
CA VAL A 57 4.98 11.23 -2.73
C VAL A 57 5.71 11.80 -3.93
N THR A 58 6.84 11.20 -4.27
CA THR A 58 7.65 11.62 -5.40
C THR A 58 6.98 11.27 -6.74
N ALA A 59 7.38 11.96 -7.80
CA ALA A 59 6.91 11.64 -9.15
C ALA A 59 7.24 10.18 -9.55
N ALA A 60 8.40 9.66 -9.13
CA ALA A 60 8.80 8.28 -9.39
C ALA A 60 7.89 7.27 -8.68
N GLU A 61 7.55 7.51 -7.40
CA GLU A 61 6.61 6.67 -6.68
C GLU A 61 5.21 6.76 -7.30
N MET A 62 4.74 7.95 -7.69
CA MET A 62 3.47 8.07 -8.41
C MET A 62 3.47 7.33 -9.75
N ALA A 63 4.58 7.34 -10.49
CA ALA A 63 4.69 6.58 -11.73
C ALA A 63 4.61 5.06 -11.47
N ALA A 64 5.27 4.58 -10.42
CA ALA A 64 5.22 3.19 -9.99
C ALA A 64 3.80 2.72 -9.63
N LEU A 65 2.92 3.63 -9.18
CA LEU A 65 1.54 3.31 -8.85
C LEU A 65 0.76 2.73 -10.05
N ALA A 66 1.03 3.22 -11.26
CA ALA A 66 0.36 2.74 -12.46
C ALA A 66 0.57 1.22 -12.68
N GLY A 67 1.75 0.69 -12.32
CA GLY A 67 2.04 -0.75 -12.40
C GLY A 67 1.20 -1.59 -11.43
N ILE A 68 0.95 -1.06 -10.23
CA ILE A 68 0.05 -1.69 -9.26
C ILE A 68 -1.39 -1.66 -9.78
N VAL A 69 -1.89 -0.48 -10.18
CA VAL A 69 -3.27 -0.33 -10.70
C VAL A 69 -3.54 -1.27 -11.87
N GLY A 70 -2.62 -1.37 -12.84
CA GLY A 70 -2.79 -2.31 -13.95
C GLY A 70 -2.83 -3.78 -13.50
N SER A 71 -2.12 -4.13 -12.43
CA SER A 71 -2.18 -5.49 -11.86
C SER A 71 -3.49 -5.75 -11.12
N LEU A 72 -4.02 -4.76 -10.38
CA LEU A 72 -5.34 -4.83 -9.74
C LEU A 72 -6.45 -5.03 -10.77
N GLU A 73 -6.48 -4.19 -11.80
CA GLU A 73 -7.52 -4.24 -12.82
C GLU A 73 -7.53 -5.57 -13.58
N ARG A 74 -6.36 -6.15 -13.85
CA ARG A 74 -6.27 -7.49 -14.47
C ARG A 74 -6.75 -8.60 -13.56
N ALA A 75 -6.52 -8.49 -12.26
CA ALA A 75 -6.93 -9.51 -11.28
C ALA A 75 -8.43 -9.50 -10.97
N LEU A 76 -9.11 -8.38 -11.21
CA LEU A 76 -10.53 -8.17 -10.89
C LEU A 76 -11.47 -8.26 -12.10
N ARG A 77 -10.94 -8.62 -13.28
CA ARG A 77 -11.73 -8.85 -14.50
C ARG A 77 -12.31 -10.26 -14.55
#